data_AF-X1DB50-F1
#
_entry.id   AF-X1DB50-F1
#
_cell.length_a   1.000
_cell.length_b   1.000
_cell.length_c   1.000
_cell.angle_alpha   90.00
_cell.angle_beta   90.00
_cell.angle_gamma   90.00
#
_symmetry.space_group_name_H-M   'P 1'
#
loop_
_entity.id
_entity.type
_entity.pdbx_description
1 polymer ?
#
loop_
_entity_poly.entity_id
_entity_poly.type
_entity_poly.pdbx_seq_one_letter_code
_entity_poly.pdbx_strand_id
1 'polypeptide(L)'
;EGEKKGWYENVDRVKDRGDSSLANEGLTKEELKERRGYIYQKSKFRKLIFTSEFWGTVLSPKGEMLLPNGHYTVGAGVHVIKPPRMSKYNTIRWPGISFTPLPDFLRFGGRGLLEGVKSLWEYMCNLMCLHADYQNWIVNPPTEVNTDALIDPEDVEDWPGKKYLAKNTMSGQQAVRTVDRRFITNDILANLAYGDQSFQRGSFITDAVQGLPGYRKDMTWRESQMLLEQALG
;
A
#
# COMPACT_ATOMS: atom_id res chain seq x y z
N GLU A 1 3.74 46.58 -4.20
CA GLU A 1 4.09 46.32 -5.62
C GLU A 1 3.74 44.90 -6.09
N GLY A 2 3.85 43.85 -5.26
CA GLY A 2 3.45 42.47 -5.63
C GLY A 2 1.97 42.26 -5.98
N GLU A 3 1.10 43.22 -5.68
CA GLU A 3 -0.34 43.18 -6.00
C GLU A 3 -0.64 43.39 -7.50
N LYS A 4 0.18 44.17 -8.22
CA LYS A 4 0.02 44.42 -9.66
C LYS A 4 0.65 43.35 -10.55
N LYS A 5 1.62 42.58 -10.03
CA LYS A 5 2.45 41.68 -10.86
C LYS A 5 1.92 40.25 -10.93
N GLY A 6 1.14 39.77 -9.96
CA GLY A 6 0.62 38.40 -9.97
C GLY A 6 1.70 37.30 -9.98
N TRP A 7 2.94 37.65 -9.68
CA TRP A 7 4.09 36.74 -9.68
C TRP A 7 4.50 36.41 -8.25
N TYR A 8 4.99 35.20 -8.09
CA TYR A 8 5.51 34.67 -6.84
C TYR A 8 6.84 35.37 -6.47
N GLU A 9 6.90 36.03 -5.33
CA GLU A 9 8.14 36.66 -4.84
C GLU A 9 9.00 35.62 -4.09
N ASN A 10 10.32 35.73 -4.19
CA ASN A 10 11.30 34.90 -3.45
C ASN A 10 11.31 33.39 -3.74
N VAL A 11 10.75 32.92 -4.86
CA VAL A 11 10.74 31.48 -5.25
C VAL A 11 12.14 30.86 -5.25
N ASP A 12 13.16 31.57 -5.76
CA ASP A 12 14.55 31.07 -5.78
C ASP A 12 15.21 30.99 -4.39
N ARG A 13 14.68 31.71 -3.39
CA ARG A 13 15.13 31.60 -1.99
C ARG A 13 14.51 30.39 -1.29
N VAL A 14 13.42 29.86 -1.83
CA VAL A 14 12.81 28.59 -1.42
C VAL A 14 13.64 27.42 -1.97
N LYS A 15 14.90 27.35 -1.54
CA LYS A 15 15.61 26.08 -1.57
C LYS A 15 15.08 25.29 -0.40
N ASP A 16 14.46 24.16 -0.72
CA ASP A 16 14.05 23.11 0.21
C ASP A 16 15.15 22.93 1.27
N ARG A 17 15.00 23.54 2.45
CA ARG A 17 15.85 23.23 3.59
C ARG A 17 15.30 21.92 4.10
N GLY A 18 16.09 20.85 3.98
CA GLY A 18 15.67 19.54 4.48
C GLY A 18 15.31 19.66 5.95
N ASP A 19 14.43 18.78 6.43
CA ASP A 19 14.03 18.67 7.83
C ASP A 19 15.23 18.90 8.76
N SER A 20 15.35 20.12 9.29
CA SER A 20 16.33 20.44 10.31
C SER A 20 15.73 20.03 11.66
N SER A 21 15.52 18.72 11.81
CA SER A 21 15.37 18.11 13.12
C SER A 21 16.74 18.11 13.80
N LEU A 22 16.80 18.39 15.10
CA LEU A 22 18.01 18.28 15.94
C LEU A 22 18.73 16.92 15.78
N ALA A 23 18.00 15.88 15.37
CA ALA A 23 18.55 14.54 15.10
C ALA A 23 19.35 14.43 13.78
N ASN A 24 19.24 15.42 12.88
CA ASN A 24 19.81 15.39 11.53
C ASN A 24 20.76 16.57 11.25
N GLU A 25 21.24 17.26 12.28
CA GLU A 25 22.21 18.35 12.10
C GLU A 25 23.51 17.83 11.48
N GLY A 26 23.92 18.42 10.35
CA GLY A 26 25.17 18.11 9.65
C GLY A 26 25.06 17.09 8.51
N LEU A 27 23.96 16.35 8.40
CA LEU A 27 23.77 15.37 7.31
C LEU A 27 23.20 16.03 6.05
N THR A 28 23.78 15.71 4.91
CA THR A 28 23.26 16.13 3.60
C THR A 28 22.00 15.34 3.24
N LYS A 29 21.16 15.91 2.37
CA LYS A 29 19.92 15.26 1.91
C LYS A 29 20.14 13.92 1.20
N GLU A 30 21.33 13.76 0.64
CA GLU A 30 21.73 12.57 -0.11
C GLU A 30 21.96 11.43 0.88
N GLU A 31 22.72 11.69 1.94
CA GLU A 31 23.00 10.74 3.03
C GLU A 31 21.74 10.32 3.81
N LEU A 32 20.82 11.27 4.08
CA LEU A 32 19.56 10.95 4.78
C LEU A 32 18.63 10.04 3.97
N LYS A 33 18.66 10.15 2.64
CA LYS A 33 17.82 9.36 1.74
C LYS A 33 18.43 8.01 1.39
N GLU A 34 19.75 7.95 1.26
CA GLU A 34 20.50 6.71 1.15
C GLU A 34 20.31 5.82 2.38
N ARG A 35 20.36 6.41 3.59
CA ARG A 35 20.02 5.70 4.85
C ARG A 35 18.61 5.11 4.85
N ARG A 36 17.67 5.72 4.12
CA ARG A 36 16.28 5.26 3.97
C ARG A 36 16.08 4.34 2.75
N GLY A 37 17.16 3.98 2.03
CA GLY A 37 17.11 3.09 0.88
C GLY A 37 16.51 3.70 -0.39
N TYR A 38 16.43 5.03 -0.49
CA TYR A 38 15.89 5.70 -1.66
C TYR A 38 16.98 6.07 -2.67
N ILE A 39 16.76 5.75 -3.95
CA ILE A 39 17.62 6.21 -5.06
C ILE A 39 17.43 7.72 -5.25
N TYR A 40 18.46 8.51 -4.97
CA TYR A 40 18.41 9.96 -5.13
C TYR A 40 18.80 10.38 -6.55
N GLN A 41 17.82 10.71 -7.38
CA GLN A 41 18.06 11.26 -8.72
C GLN A 41 17.72 12.76 -8.74
N LYS A 42 18.74 13.63 -8.84
CA LYS A 42 18.56 15.07 -9.09
C LYS A 42 18.18 15.29 -10.55
N SER A 43 16.89 15.44 -10.83
CA SER A 43 16.45 15.97 -12.13
C SER A 43 16.93 17.42 -12.27
N LYS A 44 17.93 17.65 -13.14
CA LYS A 44 18.47 19.00 -13.44
C LYS A 44 17.47 19.89 -14.21
N PHE A 45 16.42 19.31 -14.78
CA PHE A 45 15.60 19.99 -15.78
C PHE A 45 14.31 20.62 -15.25
N ARG A 46 13.90 20.36 -14.00
CA ARG A 46 12.77 21.05 -13.36
C ARG A 46 12.98 21.16 -11.85
N LYS A 47 13.20 22.40 -11.36
CA LYS A 47 13.17 22.69 -9.92
C LYS A 47 11.74 22.43 -9.43
N LEU A 48 11.55 21.39 -8.62
CA LEU A 48 10.31 21.13 -7.90
C LEU A 48 10.41 21.76 -6.51
N ILE A 49 9.45 22.62 -6.17
CA ILE A 49 9.37 23.28 -4.87
C ILE A 49 8.10 22.79 -4.20
N PHE A 50 8.21 22.27 -2.98
CA PHE A 50 7.04 21.93 -2.20
C PHE A 50 6.33 23.22 -1.78
N THR A 51 5.10 23.41 -2.26
CA THR A 51 4.26 24.56 -1.90
C THR A 51 3.06 24.07 -1.11
N SER A 52 2.86 24.62 0.08
CA SER A 52 1.69 24.38 0.91
C SER A 52 0.78 25.60 0.90
N GLU A 53 -0.50 25.40 0.64
CA GLU A 53 -1.52 26.43 0.78
C GLU A 53 -2.19 26.32 2.14
N PHE A 54 -2.35 27.46 2.81
CA PHE A 54 -3.13 27.58 4.01
C PHE A 54 -4.44 28.31 3.72
N TRP A 55 -5.52 27.77 4.24
CA TRP A 55 -6.88 28.30 4.14
C TRP A 55 -7.52 28.26 5.53
N GLY A 56 -7.85 29.42 6.10
CA GLY A 56 -8.47 29.49 7.43
C GLY A 56 -8.16 30.77 8.18
N THR A 57 -8.29 30.71 9.51
CA THR A 57 -8.08 31.86 10.39
C THR A 57 -6.59 32.04 10.69
N VAL A 58 -6.08 33.25 10.45
CA VAL A 58 -4.71 33.64 10.81
C VAL A 58 -4.75 34.37 12.15
N LEU A 59 -4.04 33.81 13.12
CA LEU A 59 -3.94 34.34 14.47
C LEU A 59 -2.62 35.10 14.67
N SER A 60 -2.66 36.14 15.48
CA SER A 60 -1.49 36.78 16.08
C SER A 60 -0.85 35.84 17.10
N PRO A 61 0.46 35.98 17.43
CA PRO A 61 1.09 35.24 18.52
C PRO A 61 0.35 35.35 19.87
N LYS A 62 -0.43 36.44 20.06
CA LYS A 62 -1.26 36.65 21.25
C LYS A 62 -2.66 36.01 21.18
N GLY A 63 -2.98 35.30 20.10
CA GLY A 63 -4.29 34.68 19.87
C GLY A 63 -5.35 35.62 19.28
N GLU A 64 -5.01 36.89 19.02
CA GLU A 64 -5.93 37.84 18.36
C GLU A 64 -6.13 37.44 16.89
N MET A 65 -7.37 37.50 16.40
CA MET A 65 -7.69 37.19 15.01
C MET A 65 -7.24 38.33 14.09
N LEU A 66 -6.19 38.09 13.29
CA LEU A 66 -5.71 39.05 12.28
C LEU A 66 -6.54 38.96 11.00
N LEU A 67 -6.80 37.74 10.53
CA LEU A 67 -7.62 37.48 9.35
C LEU A 67 -8.56 36.30 9.64
N PRO A 68 -9.89 36.50 9.67
CA PRO A 68 -10.84 35.43 9.97
C PRO A 68 -10.88 34.37 8.86
N ASN A 69 -10.85 34.80 7.59
CA ASN A 69 -10.84 33.95 6.39
C ASN A 69 -9.64 34.33 5.51
N GLY A 70 -8.43 33.98 5.95
CA GLY A 70 -7.20 34.23 5.22
C GLY A 70 -6.80 33.06 4.31
N HIS A 71 -6.10 33.37 3.22
CA HIS A 71 -5.37 32.39 2.43
C HIS A 71 -3.96 32.90 2.11
N TYR A 72 -2.97 32.02 2.20
CA TYR A 72 -1.58 32.28 1.79
C TYR A 72 -0.89 31.01 1.31
N THR A 73 0.21 31.19 0.57
CA THR A 73 1.01 30.08 0.04
C THR A 73 2.41 30.16 0.61
N VAL A 74 2.88 29.06 1.18
CA VAL A 74 4.23 28.90 1.73
C VAL A 74 5.01 27.92 0.87
N GLY A 75 6.27 28.25 0.60
CA GLY A 75 7.25 27.40 -0.05
C GLY A 75 8.18 26.76 0.97
N ALA A 76 8.43 25.46 0.80
CA ALA A 76 9.29 24.65 1.65
C ALA A 76 9.04 24.85 3.16
N GLY A 77 7.78 25.05 3.53
CA GLY A 77 7.33 25.24 4.93
C GLY A 77 7.78 26.52 5.63
N VAL A 78 8.70 27.31 5.06
CA VAL A 78 9.35 28.44 5.77
C VAL A 78 9.06 29.79 5.11
N HIS A 79 8.96 29.85 3.78
CA HIS A 79 8.93 31.12 3.07
C HIS A 79 7.53 31.41 2.50
N VAL A 80 6.94 32.54 2.89
CA VAL A 80 5.69 33.01 2.29
C VAL A 80 5.97 33.45 0.85
N ILE A 81 5.42 32.71 -0.12
CA ILE A 81 5.52 33.03 -1.55
C ILE A 81 4.39 33.98 -1.96
N LYS A 82 3.19 33.74 -1.41
CA LYS A 82 2.01 34.59 -1.62
C LYS A 82 1.56 35.13 -0.27
N PRO A 83 1.52 36.46 -0.07
CA PRO A 83 1.18 37.05 1.22
C PRO A 83 -0.28 36.73 1.61
N PRO A 84 -0.59 36.73 2.92
CA PRO A 84 -1.93 36.48 3.42
C PRO A 84 -2.93 37.51 2.90
N ARG A 85 -4.00 37.00 2.28
CA ARG A 85 -5.11 37.79 1.74
C ARG A 85 -6.43 37.23 2.23
N MET A 86 -7.43 38.08 2.34
CA MET A 86 -8.79 37.61 2.60
C MET A 86 -9.27 36.71 1.45
N SER A 87 -9.90 35.59 1.78
CA SER A 87 -10.56 34.72 0.81
C SER A 87 -11.64 35.51 0.06
N LYS A 88 -11.81 35.23 -1.23
CA LYS A 88 -12.91 35.81 -2.02
C LYS A 88 -14.27 35.20 -1.67
N TYR A 89 -14.26 34.06 -0.97
CA TYR A 89 -15.48 33.35 -0.60
C TYR A 89 -15.92 33.77 0.80
N ASN A 90 -17.14 34.31 0.91
CA ASN A 90 -17.65 34.82 2.18
C ASN A 90 -17.92 33.70 3.21
N THR A 91 -18.41 32.54 2.75
CA THR A 91 -18.88 31.45 3.63
C THR A 91 -17.93 30.25 3.66
N ILE A 92 -17.06 30.11 2.67
CA ILE A 92 -16.22 28.94 2.48
C ILE A 92 -14.80 29.24 2.99
N ARG A 93 -14.37 28.51 4.02
CA ARG A 93 -13.01 28.65 4.61
C ARG A 93 -11.91 28.11 3.70
N TRP A 94 -12.20 27.08 2.90
CA TRP A 94 -11.31 26.43 1.94
C TRP A 94 -12.13 26.08 0.67
N PRO A 95 -11.67 26.36 -0.57
CA PRO A 95 -12.47 26.19 -1.78
C PRO A 95 -12.67 24.74 -2.26
N GLY A 96 -11.78 23.83 -1.93
CA GLY A 96 -11.95 22.41 -2.21
C GLY A 96 -12.96 21.71 -1.28
N ILE A 97 -13.55 20.63 -1.79
CA ILE A 97 -14.47 19.80 -1.04
C ILE A 97 -13.66 18.63 -0.49
N SER A 98 -13.55 18.53 0.83
CA SER A 98 -13.04 17.31 1.48
C SER A 98 -14.17 16.30 1.55
N PHE A 99 -14.02 15.19 0.83
CA PHE A 99 -14.93 14.05 0.92
C PHE A 99 -14.29 12.97 1.78
N THR A 100 -15.09 12.36 2.62
CA THR A 100 -14.72 11.14 3.34
C THR A 100 -15.91 10.19 3.27
N PRO A 101 -15.72 8.92 2.89
CA PRO A 101 -16.84 8.02 2.72
C PRO A 101 -17.46 7.60 4.06
N LEU A 102 -16.68 7.51 5.14
CA LEU A 102 -17.17 7.25 6.49
C LEU A 102 -16.62 8.32 7.46
N PRO A 103 -17.43 9.29 7.90
CA PRO A 103 -16.96 10.33 8.81
C PRO A 103 -16.64 9.74 10.19
N ASP A 104 -15.53 10.17 10.77
CA ASP A 104 -15.14 9.87 12.14
C ASP A 104 -15.28 11.16 12.96
N PHE A 105 -15.98 11.11 14.10
CA PHE A 105 -16.21 12.28 14.95
C PHE A 105 -14.90 12.88 15.50
N LEU A 106 -13.83 12.09 15.60
CA LEU A 106 -12.57 12.50 16.22
C LEU A 106 -11.46 12.84 15.20
N ARG A 107 -11.68 12.61 13.89
CA ARG A 107 -10.65 12.78 12.86
C ARG A 107 -11.16 13.53 11.64
N PHE A 108 -10.37 14.48 11.14
CA PHE A 108 -10.70 15.28 9.95
C PHE A 108 -10.85 14.46 8.66
N GLY A 109 -10.11 13.35 8.52
CA GLY A 109 -10.11 12.51 7.31
C GLY A 109 -10.98 11.25 7.36
N GLY A 110 -11.79 11.08 8.42
CA GLY A 110 -12.54 9.87 8.77
C GLY A 110 -11.89 8.54 8.36
N ARG A 111 -12.67 7.61 7.82
CA ARG A 111 -12.22 6.25 7.44
C ARG A 111 -12.51 5.94 5.97
N GLY A 112 -11.65 5.11 5.39
CA GLY A 112 -11.88 4.55 4.05
C GLY A 112 -12.89 3.39 4.09
N LEU A 113 -13.63 3.17 2.99
CA LEU A 113 -14.56 2.02 2.88
C LEU A 113 -13.83 0.68 3.02
N LEU A 114 -12.64 0.57 2.43
CA LEU A 114 -11.85 -0.65 2.44
C LEU A 114 -11.04 -0.84 3.73
N GLU A 115 -10.97 0.17 4.59
CA GLU A 115 -10.15 0.12 5.81
C GLU A 115 -10.65 -0.95 6.79
N GLY A 116 -11.97 -1.17 6.85
CA GLY A 116 -12.56 -2.22 7.67
C GLY A 116 -12.33 -3.65 7.15
N VAL A 117 -12.12 -3.81 5.84
CA VAL A 117 -11.96 -5.12 5.18
C VAL A 117 -10.48 -5.43 4.91
N LYS A 118 -9.57 -4.50 5.19
CA LYS A 118 -8.15 -4.63 4.88
C LYS A 118 -7.51 -5.87 5.51
N SER A 119 -7.83 -6.17 6.77
CA SER A 119 -7.30 -7.35 7.47
C SER A 119 -7.75 -8.66 6.83
N LEU A 120 -8.99 -8.71 6.36
CA LEU A 120 -9.53 -9.88 5.66
C LEU A 120 -8.85 -10.06 4.30
N TRP A 121 -8.63 -8.96 3.58
CA TRP A 121 -7.89 -8.97 2.32
C TRP A 121 -6.45 -9.46 2.51
N GLU A 122 -5.74 -8.95 3.53
CA GLU A 122 -4.39 -9.42 3.90
C GLU A 122 -4.38 -10.92 4.24
N TYR A 123 -5.39 -11.41 4.97
CA TYR A 123 -5.56 -12.84 5.24
C TYR A 123 -5.70 -13.68 3.97
N MET A 124 -6.57 -13.25 3.04
CA MET A 124 -6.75 -13.94 1.75
C MET A 124 -5.46 -13.95 0.92
N CYS A 125 -4.75 -12.83 0.87
CA CYS A 125 -3.46 -12.75 0.18
C CYS A 125 -2.43 -13.71 0.79
N ASN A 126 -2.32 -13.75 2.12
CA ASN A 126 -1.39 -14.65 2.80
C ASN A 126 -1.70 -16.13 2.54
N LEU A 127 -2.98 -16.51 2.56
CA LEU A 127 -3.41 -17.87 2.21
C LEU A 127 -3.07 -18.24 0.77
N MET A 128 -3.30 -17.33 -0.17
CA MET A 128 -2.96 -17.54 -1.58
C MET A 128 -1.46 -17.67 -1.80
N CYS A 129 -0.64 -16.86 -1.11
CA CYS A 129 0.81 -16.98 -1.15
C CYS A 129 1.28 -18.35 -0.63
N LEU A 130 0.77 -18.80 0.53
CA LEU A 130 1.09 -20.13 1.06
C LEU A 130 0.66 -21.26 0.12
N HIS A 131 -0.49 -21.10 -0.55
CA HIS A 131 -0.95 -22.07 -1.53
C HIS A 131 -0.06 -22.13 -2.77
N ALA A 132 0.35 -20.96 -3.28
CA ALA A 132 1.27 -20.88 -4.41
C ALA A 132 2.63 -21.51 -4.08
N ASP A 133 3.18 -21.24 -2.89
CA ASP A 133 4.43 -21.84 -2.42
C ASP A 133 4.32 -23.37 -2.33
N TYR A 134 3.20 -23.88 -1.81
CA TYR A 134 2.96 -25.32 -1.79
C TYR A 134 2.91 -25.93 -3.19
N GLN A 135 2.24 -25.30 -4.15
CA GLN A 135 2.22 -25.78 -5.54
C GLN A 135 3.62 -25.80 -6.15
N ASN A 136 4.46 -24.81 -5.85
CA ASN A 136 5.85 -24.80 -6.27
C ASN A 136 6.64 -26.00 -5.70
N TRP A 137 6.39 -26.38 -4.43
CA TRP A 137 7.01 -27.56 -3.83
C TRP A 137 6.47 -28.89 -4.38
N ILE A 138 5.25 -28.94 -4.93
CA ILE A 138 4.80 -30.15 -5.65
C ILE A 138 5.58 -30.31 -6.96
N VAL A 139 5.75 -29.20 -7.70
CA VAL A 139 6.44 -29.22 -9.00
C VAL A 139 7.94 -29.48 -8.83
N ASN A 140 8.55 -28.89 -7.80
CA ASN A 140 9.95 -29.10 -7.45
C ASN A 140 10.08 -29.47 -5.97
N PRO A 141 9.90 -30.76 -5.62
CA PRO A 141 9.93 -31.19 -4.23
C PRO A 141 11.35 -31.09 -3.67
N PRO A 142 11.52 -30.59 -2.44
CA PRO A 142 12.81 -30.65 -1.77
C PRO A 142 13.22 -32.11 -1.59
N THR A 143 14.45 -32.41 -1.95
CA THR A 143 15.07 -33.74 -1.85
C THR A 143 16.05 -33.77 -0.69
N GLU A 144 16.03 -34.86 0.07
CA GLU A 144 17.03 -35.20 1.08
C GLU A 144 17.92 -36.30 0.51
N VAL A 145 19.22 -36.04 0.46
CA VAL A 145 20.22 -36.97 -0.05
C VAL A 145 21.01 -37.53 1.12
N ASN A 146 21.01 -38.85 1.26
CA ASN A 146 21.83 -39.54 2.24
C ASN A 146 23.23 -39.80 1.64
N THR A 147 24.23 -39.04 2.08
CA THR A 147 25.61 -39.10 1.56
C THR A 147 26.26 -40.47 1.77
N ASP A 148 25.91 -41.18 2.83
CA ASP A 148 26.51 -42.49 3.16
C ASP A 148 26.10 -43.59 2.18
N ALA A 149 24.91 -43.44 1.59
CA ALA A 149 24.35 -44.38 0.62
C ALA A 149 24.89 -44.16 -0.80
N LEU A 150 25.55 -43.03 -1.08
CA LEU A 150 26.14 -42.73 -2.37
C LEU A 150 27.47 -43.46 -2.58
N ILE A 151 27.78 -43.77 -3.85
CA ILE A 151 29.11 -44.26 -4.25
C ILE A 151 30.14 -43.15 -4.04
N ASP A 152 29.80 -41.92 -4.46
CA ASP A 152 30.59 -40.71 -4.26
C ASP A 152 29.86 -39.77 -3.27
N PRO A 153 30.42 -39.53 -2.07
CA PRO A 153 29.81 -38.64 -1.07
C PRO A 153 29.75 -37.17 -1.48
N GLU A 154 30.56 -36.73 -2.45
CA GLU A 154 30.59 -35.32 -2.89
C GLU A 154 29.52 -34.99 -3.95
N ASP A 155 28.87 -36.02 -4.53
CA ASP A 155 27.90 -35.88 -5.62
C ASP A 155 26.48 -35.47 -5.15
N VAL A 156 26.41 -34.38 -4.37
CA VAL A 156 25.19 -33.91 -3.66
C VAL A 156 24.32 -32.97 -4.51
N GLU A 157 24.86 -32.41 -5.59
CA GLU A 157 24.12 -31.45 -6.44
C GLU A 157 22.92 -32.10 -7.13
N ASP A 158 21.74 -31.49 -7.09
CA ASP A 158 20.53 -32.04 -7.71
C ASP A 158 20.12 -31.23 -8.94
N TRP A 159 19.85 -31.92 -10.06
CA TRP A 159 19.28 -31.32 -11.26
C TRP A 159 18.31 -32.28 -11.94
N PRO A 160 17.32 -31.77 -12.69
CA PRO A 160 16.34 -32.61 -13.36
C PRO A 160 16.98 -33.68 -14.25
N GLY A 161 16.68 -34.95 -13.98
CA GLY A 161 17.17 -36.09 -14.77
C GLY A 161 18.54 -36.64 -14.35
N LYS A 162 19.16 -36.11 -13.29
CA LYS A 162 20.39 -36.69 -12.71
C LYS A 162 20.14 -38.13 -12.24
N LYS A 163 21.11 -39.01 -12.49
CA LYS A 163 21.12 -40.38 -11.95
C LYS A 163 22.07 -40.43 -10.75
N TYR A 164 21.56 -40.85 -9.60
CA TYR A 164 22.37 -41.09 -8.41
C TYR A 164 22.95 -42.51 -8.46
N LEU A 165 24.26 -42.61 -8.27
CA LEU A 165 24.96 -43.88 -8.13
C LEU A 165 24.94 -44.30 -6.66
N ALA A 166 24.04 -45.21 -6.31
CA ALA A 166 23.88 -45.71 -4.94
C ALA A 166 24.66 -47.02 -4.71
N LYS A 167 25.22 -47.17 -3.51
CA LYS A 167 25.77 -48.46 -3.04
C LYS A 167 24.63 -49.44 -2.80
N ASN A 168 24.87 -50.74 -3.00
CA ASN A 168 23.94 -51.79 -2.59
C ASN A 168 23.84 -51.83 -1.05
N THR A 169 22.97 -51.01 -0.48
CA THR A 169 22.67 -51.04 0.96
C THR A 169 21.78 -52.23 1.30
N MET A 170 22.17 -53.01 2.32
CA MET A 170 21.47 -54.23 2.76
C MET A 170 20.03 -54.05 3.30
N SER A 171 19.48 -52.83 3.31
CA SER A 171 18.20 -52.55 3.97
C SER A 171 17.36 -51.48 3.27
N GLY A 172 17.21 -51.55 1.93
CA GLY A 172 16.14 -50.84 1.20
C GLY A 172 16.04 -49.31 1.39
N GLN A 173 17.05 -48.67 1.98
CA GLN A 173 17.06 -47.24 2.21
C GLN A 173 17.36 -46.55 0.89
N GLN A 174 16.41 -45.75 0.41
CA GLN A 174 16.60 -44.91 -0.77
C GLN A 174 17.68 -43.86 -0.47
N ALA A 175 18.67 -43.76 -1.36
CA ALA A 175 19.75 -42.76 -1.27
C ALA A 175 19.22 -41.32 -1.41
N VAL A 176 18.13 -41.13 -2.14
CA VAL A 176 17.43 -39.86 -2.29
C VAL A 176 15.98 -40.06 -1.88
N ARG A 177 15.48 -39.16 -1.04
CA ARG A 177 14.09 -39.12 -0.58
C ARG A 177 13.49 -37.76 -0.88
N THR A 178 12.29 -37.74 -1.43
CA THR A 178 11.51 -36.51 -1.55
C THR A 178 10.80 -36.22 -0.24
N VAL A 179 10.91 -35.00 0.27
CA VAL A 179 10.18 -34.58 1.47
C VAL A 179 8.74 -34.30 1.08
N ASP A 180 7.84 -35.19 1.48
CA ASP A 180 6.41 -35.00 1.27
C ASP A 180 5.83 -34.06 2.34
N ARG A 181 5.33 -32.91 1.91
CA ARG A 181 4.62 -31.96 2.77
C ARG A 181 3.13 -32.16 2.57
N ARG A 182 2.46 -32.76 3.56
CA ARG A 182 1.01 -32.89 3.54
C ARG A 182 0.37 -31.51 3.58
N PHE A 183 -0.49 -31.24 2.61
CA PHE A 183 -1.22 -29.99 2.51
C PHE A 183 -2.69 -30.26 2.24
N ILE A 184 -3.55 -29.47 2.88
CA ILE A 184 -4.99 -29.65 2.78
C ILE A 184 -5.52 -28.54 1.86
N THR A 185 -5.35 -28.72 0.56
CA THR A 185 -5.81 -27.76 -0.46
C THR A 185 -7.29 -27.44 -0.30
N ASN A 186 -8.10 -28.44 0.02
CA ASN A 186 -9.53 -28.29 0.21
C ASN A 186 -9.88 -27.32 1.36
N ASP A 187 -9.13 -27.35 2.46
CA ASP A 187 -9.36 -26.47 3.60
C ASP A 187 -9.02 -25.02 3.27
N ILE A 188 -7.97 -24.80 2.48
CA ILE A 188 -7.56 -23.45 2.07
C ILE A 188 -8.54 -22.88 1.06
N LEU A 189 -9.04 -23.68 0.11
CA LEU A 189 -10.09 -23.25 -0.80
C LEU A 189 -11.40 -22.94 -0.06
N ALA A 190 -11.76 -23.72 0.96
CA ALA A 190 -12.92 -23.44 1.80
C ALA A 190 -12.76 -22.13 2.58
N ASN A 191 -11.59 -21.90 3.18
CA ASN A 191 -11.28 -20.67 3.91
C ASN A 191 -11.22 -19.44 2.98
N LEU A 192 -10.71 -19.61 1.75
CA LEU A 192 -10.70 -18.56 0.73
C LEU A 192 -12.13 -18.19 0.33
N ALA A 193 -13.00 -19.19 0.09
CA ALA A 193 -14.40 -18.95 -0.25
C ALA A 193 -15.15 -18.23 0.88
N TYR A 194 -14.90 -18.59 2.13
CA TYR A 194 -15.45 -17.88 3.28
C TYR A 194 -14.94 -16.43 3.37
N GLY A 195 -13.64 -16.24 3.14
CA GLY A 195 -13.02 -14.91 3.11
C GLY A 195 -13.58 -14.04 2.01
N ASP A 196 -13.78 -14.60 0.81
CA ASP A 196 -14.35 -13.91 -0.34
C ASP A 196 -15.81 -13.48 -0.09
N GLN A 197 -16.65 -14.37 0.44
CA GLN A 197 -18.03 -14.01 0.82
C GLN A 197 -18.05 -12.87 1.85
N SER A 198 -17.17 -12.92 2.84
CA SER A 198 -17.07 -11.88 3.87
C SER A 198 -16.54 -10.56 3.29
N PHE A 199 -15.63 -10.63 2.30
CA PHE A 199 -15.09 -9.47 1.59
C PHE A 199 -16.17 -8.81 0.72
N GLN A 200 -16.96 -9.59 -0.01
CA GLN A 200 -18.06 -9.08 -0.82
C GLN A 200 -19.13 -8.40 0.04
N ARG A 201 -19.47 -8.98 1.20
CA ARG A 201 -20.38 -8.34 2.18
C ARG A 201 -19.83 -7.04 2.75
N GLY A 202 -18.53 -7.02 3.09
CA GLY A 202 -17.89 -5.84 3.69
C GLY A 202 -17.61 -4.70 2.69
N SER A 203 -17.35 -5.03 1.43
CA SER A 203 -17.01 -4.04 0.39
C SER A 203 -18.23 -3.47 -0.34
N PHE A 204 -19.44 -4.02 -0.12
CA PHE A 204 -20.67 -3.71 -0.86
C PHE A 204 -20.58 -3.93 -2.38
N ILE A 205 -19.47 -4.51 -2.86
CA ILE A 205 -19.26 -4.87 -4.26
C ILE A 205 -19.37 -6.39 -4.34
N THR A 206 -20.57 -6.88 -4.61
CA THR A 206 -20.84 -8.32 -4.80
C THR A 206 -20.53 -8.75 -6.23
N ASP A 207 -20.27 -10.03 -6.45
CA ASP A 207 -20.02 -10.59 -7.79
C ASP A 207 -21.14 -10.29 -8.80
N ALA A 208 -22.37 -10.17 -8.29
CA ALA A 208 -23.54 -9.74 -9.04
C ALA A 208 -23.42 -8.31 -9.59
N VAL A 209 -22.77 -7.41 -8.84
CA VAL A 209 -22.51 -6.01 -9.23
C VAL A 209 -21.28 -5.91 -10.14
N GLN A 210 -20.29 -6.79 -9.97
CA GLN A 210 -19.06 -6.78 -10.79
C GLN A 210 -19.28 -7.27 -12.22
N GLY A 211 -20.38 -7.98 -12.50
CA GLY A 211 -20.69 -8.48 -13.85
C GLY A 211 -19.66 -9.51 -14.35
N LEU A 212 -19.12 -10.32 -13.43
CA LEU A 212 -18.16 -11.37 -13.75
C LEU A 212 -18.75 -12.37 -14.77
N PRO A 213 -17.92 -13.01 -15.63
CA PRO A 213 -18.39 -13.93 -16.65
C PRO A 213 -19.27 -15.03 -16.04
N GLY A 214 -20.56 -15.05 -16.39
CA GLY A 214 -21.56 -15.96 -15.81
C GLY A 214 -22.74 -15.25 -15.13
N TYR A 215 -22.59 -13.97 -14.75
CA TYR A 215 -23.67 -13.15 -14.23
C TYR A 215 -24.32 -12.32 -15.34
N ARG A 216 -25.66 -12.21 -15.32
CA ARG A 216 -26.40 -11.40 -16.30
C ARG A 216 -26.05 -9.92 -16.11
N LYS A 217 -25.61 -9.28 -17.18
CA LYS A 217 -25.23 -7.86 -17.23
C LYS A 217 -26.40 -6.91 -16.92
N ASP A 218 -27.62 -7.32 -17.29
CA ASP A 218 -28.85 -6.56 -17.04
C ASP A 218 -29.63 -7.24 -15.91
N MET A 219 -29.27 -6.93 -14.67
CA MET A 219 -30.03 -7.32 -13.49
C MET A 219 -30.95 -6.15 -13.11
N THR A 220 -32.24 -6.41 -12.97
CA THR A 220 -33.19 -5.34 -12.65
C THR A 220 -32.99 -4.88 -11.21
N TRP A 221 -33.26 -3.60 -10.92
CA TRP A 221 -33.09 -3.02 -9.57
C TRP A 221 -33.78 -3.84 -8.45
N ARG A 222 -34.92 -4.50 -8.77
CA ARG A 222 -35.61 -5.38 -7.81
C ARG A 222 -34.86 -6.67 -7.51
N GLU A 223 -34.22 -7.26 -8.51
CA GLU A 223 -33.41 -8.47 -8.34
C GLU A 223 -32.13 -8.17 -7.56
N SER A 224 -31.47 -7.03 -7.82
CA SER A 224 -30.29 -6.62 -7.06
C SER A 224 -30.63 -6.29 -5.61
N GLN A 225 -31.78 -5.65 -5.34
CA GLN A 225 -32.23 -5.37 -3.98
C GLN A 225 -32.54 -6.66 -3.20
N MET A 226 -33.18 -7.65 -3.84
CA MET A 226 -33.48 -8.93 -3.19
C MET A 226 -32.22 -9.73 -2.85
N LEU A 227 -31.21 -9.71 -3.73
CA LEU A 227 -29.91 -10.33 -3.49
C LEU A 227 -29.10 -9.59 -2.41
N LEU A 228 -29.20 -8.26 -2.36
CA LEU A 228 -28.52 -7.45 -1.35
C LEU A 228 -29.16 -7.65 0.03
N GLU A 229 -30.48 -7.71 0.13
CA GLU A 229 -31.20 -8.03 1.37
C GLU A 229 -30.87 -9.44 1.87
N GLN A 230 -30.73 -10.41 0.95
CA GLN A 230 -30.29 -11.77 1.30
C GLN A 230 -28.82 -11.84 1.74
N ALA A 231 -27.97 -10.93 1.27
CA ALA A 231 -26.56 -10.84 1.65
C ALA A 231 -26.32 -10.09 2.97
N LEU A 232 -27.25 -9.21 3.36
CA LEU A 232 -27.23 -8.42 4.61
C LEU A 232 -28.00 -9.07 5.77
N GLY A 233 -28.65 -10.21 5.53
CA GLY A 233 -29.28 -11.05 6.55
C GLY A 233 -28.29 -11.79 7.45
#